data_AF-A0A9P8C6P0-F1
#
_entry.id   AF-A0A9P8C6P0-F1
#
_cell.length_a   1.000
_cell.length_b   1.000
_cell.length_c   1.000
_cell.angle_alpha   90.00
_cell.angle_beta   90.00
_cell.angle_gamma   90.00
#
_symmetry.space_group_name_H-M   'P 1'
#
loop_
_entity.id
_entity.type
_entity.pdbx_description
1 polymer ?
#
loop_
_entity_poly.entity_id
_entity_poly.type
_entity_poly.pdbx_seq_one_letter_code
_entity_poly.pdbx_strand_id
1 'polypeptide(L)'
;MKGRPIDQIVYESMFPKPKSTDPHNFQGLLQRQLVPEVRLETQAFYGHLSSQEAKYPGLDYSYGPHRIRLSRYQWHRRLFRAFDNLGLTQSEIAGLTKWEGTRWAKERFEREQGIVIRDTSGDGIGPFIEPQDRVPSVPSAQRAHIEYMEDVEEDRESDGMEEDDEESDVEIQSVGFALNERLRAAVAQREAGNGGIVMDEEWEQWMKDAVEAGVLPYNDVNLSPDANIPGTRP
;
A
#
# COMPACT_ATOMS: atom_id res chain seq x y z
N MET A 1 36.97 -16.03 -13.31
CA MET A 1 36.22 -15.26 -14.32
C MET A 1 35.45 -14.18 -13.58
N LYS A 2 35.64 -12.89 -13.91
CA LYS A 2 34.81 -11.83 -13.31
C LYS A 2 33.41 -11.98 -13.92
N GLY A 3 32.40 -12.26 -13.09
CA GLY A 3 31.02 -12.32 -13.53
C GLY A 3 30.58 -11.00 -14.16
N ARG A 4 29.50 -11.03 -14.94
CA ARG A 4 28.89 -9.80 -15.47
C ARG A 4 28.50 -8.88 -14.30
N PRO A 5 28.68 -7.56 -14.42
CA PRO A 5 28.39 -6.65 -13.32
C PRO A 5 26.86 -6.57 -13.10
N ILE A 6 26.44 -6.56 -11.83
CA ILE A 6 25.02 -6.73 -11.43
C ILE A 6 24.14 -5.60 -11.98
N ASP A 7 24.66 -4.37 -11.99
CA ASP A 7 23.99 -3.18 -12.53
C ASP A 7 23.60 -3.36 -14.00
N GLN A 8 24.48 -3.97 -14.81
CA GLN A 8 24.19 -4.26 -16.21
C GLN A 8 23.10 -5.34 -16.36
N ILE A 9 23.15 -6.41 -15.57
CA ILE A 9 22.16 -7.50 -15.61
C ILE A 9 20.78 -6.96 -15.21
N VAL A 10 20.72 -6.16 -14.15
CA VAL A 10 19.48 -5.51 -13.69
C VAL A 10 18.94 -4.58 -14.76
N TYR A 11 19.78 -3.74 -15.35
CA TYR A 11 19.38 -2.82 -16.41
C TYR A 11 18.81 -3.56 -17.63
N GLU A 12 19.46 -4.63 -18.10
CA GLU A 12 18.97 -5.46 -19.20
C GLU A 12 17.64 -6.16 -18.87
N SER A 13 17.44 -6.59 -17.62
CA SER A 13 16.17 -7.16 -17.15
C SER A 13 15.04 -6.12 -17.14
N MET A 14 15.34 -4.87 -16.77
CA MET A 14 14.36 -3.78 -16.75
C MET A 14 14.03 -3.24 -18.15
N PHE A 15 14.98 -3.30 -19.08
CA PHE A 15 14.87 -2.79 -20.44
C PHE A 15 15.29 -3.86 -21.47
N PRO A 16 14.50 -4.93 -21.65
CA PRO A 16 14.82 -5.98 -22.63
C PRO A 16 14.79 -5.46 -24.07
N LYS A 17 14.07 -4.36 -24.33
CA LYS A 17 13.99 -3.66 -25.62
C LYS A 17 14.09 -2.15 -25.39
N PRO A 18 15.30 -1.60 -25.20
CA PRO A 18 15.49 -0.20 -24.85
C PRO A 18 15.07 0.72 -26.01
N LYS A 19 14.31 1.76 -25.71
CA LYS A 19 13.93 2.82 -26.64
C LYS A 19 14.93 3.97 -26.57
N SER A 20 14.93 4.85 -27.58
CA SER A 20 15.77 6.06 -27.59
C SER A 20 15.50 7.00 -26.41
N THR A 21 14.28 7.00 -25.89
CA THR A 21 13.86 7.80 -24.72
C THR A 21 14.26 7.19 -23.37
N ASP A 22 14.68 5.93 -23.35
CA ASP A 22 15.01 5.24 -22.10
C ASP A 22 16.42 5.64 -21.61
N PRO A 23 16.66 5.60 -20.28
CA PRO A 23 17.98 5.92 -19.74
C PRO A 23 19.03 4.95 -20.30
N HIS A 24 20.13 5.42 -20.90
CA HIS A 24 21.08 4.54 -21.61
C HIS A 24 21.79 3.48 -20.76
N ASN A 25 21.87 3.67 -19.44
CA ASN A 25 22.54 2.77 -18.51
C ASN A 25 21.93 2.87 -17.11
N PHE A 26 22.33 1.95 -16.22
CA PHE A 26 21.86 1.93 -14.84
C PHE A 26 22.13 3.25 -14.10
N GLN A 27 23.26 3.90 -14.34
CA GLN A 27 23.60 5.18 -13.71
C GLN A 27 22.64 6.31 -14.14
N GLY A 28 22.26 6.35 -15.41
CA GLY A 28 21.27 7.28 -15.94
C GLY A 28 19.87 7.03 -15.38
N LEU A 29 19.48 5.76 -15.25
CA LEU A 29 18.25 5.37 -14.56
C LEU A 29 18.27 5.82 -13.09
N LEU A 30 19.38 5.58 -12.41
CA LEU A 30 19.56 5.93 -11.00
C LEU A 30 19.38 7.43 -10.77
N GLN A 31 20.14 8.26 -11.49
CA GLN A 31 20.15 9.71 -11.27
C GLN A 31 18.85 10.40 -11.71
N ARG A 32 18.25 9.96 -12.82
CA ARG A 32 17.09 10.63 -13.41
C ARG A 32 15.76 10.13 -12.85
N GLN A 33 15.73 8.92 -12.30
CA GLN A 33 14.47 8.26 -11.93
C GLN A 33 14.46 7.77 -10.48
N LEU A 34 15.42 6.92 -10.09
CA LEU A 34 15.38 6.30 -8.76
C LEU A 34 15.68 7.30 -7.63
N VAL A 35 16.73 8.12 -7.74
CA VAL A 35 17.07 9.11 -6.69
C VAL A 35 15.92 10.12 -6.46
N PRO A 36 15.28 10.69 -7.49
CA PRO A 36 14.09 11.50 -7.31
C PRO A 36 12.95 10.79 -6.58
N GLU A 37 12.65 9.53 -6.92
CA GLU A 37 11.62 8.74 -6.22
C GLU A 37 11.96 8.51 -4.74
N VAL A 38 13.23 8.27 -4.40
CA VAL A 38 13.70 8.16 -3.00
C VAL A 38 13.45 9.47 -2.23
N ARG A 39 13.74 10.61 -2.86
CA ARG A 39 13.51 11.94 -2.25
C ARG A 39 12.02 12.18 -2.00
N LEU A 40 11.16 11.82 -2.95
CA LEU A 40 9.71 11.91 -2.80
C LEU A 40 9.21 11.01 -1.66
N GLU A 41 9.68 9.77 -1.56
CA GLU A 41 9.28 8.87 -0.46
C GLU A 41 9.75 9.39 0.90
N THR A 42 10.96 9.94 0.94
CA THR A 42 11.54 10.51 2.17
C THR A 42 10.73 11.72 2.63
N GLN A 43 10.39 12.62 1.70
CA GLN A 43 9.54 13.77 2.00
C GLN A 43 8.13 13.35 2.43
N ALA A 44 7.53 12.37 1.75
CA ALA A 44 6.20 11.87 2.11
C ALA A 44 6.16 11.18 3.48
N PHE A 45 7.25 10.52 3.89
CA PHE A 45 7.29 9.79 5.16
C PHE A 45 7.66 10.67 6.36
N TYR A 46 8.65 11.55 6.22
CA TYR A 46 9.12 12.40 7.32
C TYR A 46 8.45 13.79 7.34
N GLY A 47 7.75 14.18 6.27
CA GLY A 47 7.19 15.52 6.08
C GLY A 47 8.25 16.56 5.73
N HIS A 48 9.18 16.83 6.67
CA HIS A 48 10.23 17.82 6.50
C HIS A 48 11.65 17.22 6.63
N LEU A 49 12.56 17.64 5.73
CA LEU A 49 13.94 17.10 5.65
C LEU A 49 14.92 17.74 6.65
N SER A 50 14.44 18.40 7.71
CA SER A 50 15.32 19.01 8.71
C SER A 50 15.98 17.98 9.62
N SER A 51 15.28 16.88 9.92
CA SER A 51 15.76 15.86 10.85
C SER A 51 16.93 15.07 10.26
N GLN A 52 17.80 14.59 11.14
CA GLN A 52 18.94 13.78 10.73
C GLN A 52 18.49 12.44 10.12
N GLU A 53 17.40 11.89 10.66
CA GLU A 53 16.75 10.68 10.16
C GLU A 53 16.23 10.86 8.73
N ALA A 54 15.61 12.01 8.41
CA ALA A 54 15.15 12.30 7.06
C ALA A 54 16.30 12.52 6.06
N LYS A 55 17.45 13.04 6.50
CA LYS A 55 18.65 13.17 5.64
C LYS A 55 19.29 11.82 5.32
N TYR A 56 19.19 10.87 6.25
CA TYR A 56 19.76 9.54 6.13
C TYR A 56 18.70 8.47 6.44
N PRO A 57 17.68 8.32 5.58
CA PRO A 57 16.51 7.48 5.85
C PRO A 57 16.85 5.98 5.87
N GLY A 58 18.00 5.60 5.32
CA GLY A 58 18.52 4.23 5.46
C GLY A 58 17.67 3.17 4.76
N LEU A 59 17.06 3.50 3.62
CA LEU A 59 16.17 2.60 2.90
C LEU A 59 16.91 1.31 2.48
N ASP A 60 16.49 0.21 3.09
CA ASP A 60 16.95 -1.14 2.80
C ASP A 60 16.04 -1.81 1.77
N TYR A 61 16.57 -2.11 0.59
CA TYR A 61 15.82 -2.67 -0.54
C TYR A 61 15.55 -4.17 -0.38
N SER A 62 16.12 -4.82 0.63
CA SER A 62 15.78 -6.18 1.06
C SER A 62 14.69 -6.21 2.12
N TYR A 63 14.39 -5.06 2.75
CA TYR A 63 13.38 -4.96 3.81
C TYR A 63 11.98 -4.76 3.23
N GLY A 64 11.07 -5.68 3.54
CA GLY A 64 9.70 -5.72 2.98
C GLY A 64 8.94 -4.40 3.09
N PRO A 65 8.84 -3.76 4.27
CA PRO A 65 8.16 -2.48 4.43
C PRO A 65 8.72 -1.36 3.55
N HIS A 66 10.05 -1.26 3.38
CA HIS A 66 10.63 -0.29 2.45
C HIS A 66 10.27 -0.61 1.00
N ARG A 67 10.32 -1.89 0.61
CA ARG A 67 9.91 -2.31 -0.74
C ARG A 67 8.46 -1.94 -1.02
N ILE A 68 7.55 -2.19 -0.08
CA ILE A 68 6.12 -1.86 -0.22
C ILE A 68 5.94 -0.35 -0.43
N ARG A 69 6.56 0.46 0.44
CA ARG A 69 6.47 1.93 0.37
C ARG A 69 7.01 2.47 -0.96
N LEU A 70 8.22 2.05 -1.34
CA LEU A 70 8.88 2.46 -2.58
C LEU A 70 8.19 1.91 -3.84
N SER A 71 7.47 0.78 -3.75
CA SER A 71 6.73 0.21 -4.88
C SER A 71 5.56 1.08 -5.36
N ARG A 72 5.20 2.13 -4.62
CA ARG A 72 4.26 3.17 -5.08
C ARG A 72 4.79 3.92 -6.30
N TYR A 73 6.11 4.03 -6.41
CA TYR A 73 6.74 4.70 -7.53
C TYR A 73 7.07 3.73 -8.67
N GLN A 74 6.95 4.21 -9.91
CA GLN A 74 6.99 3.34 -11.09
C GLN A 74 8.36 2.68 -11.30
N TRP A 75 9.45 3.40 -11.03
CA TRP A 75 10.80 2.90 -11.34
C TRP A 75 11.31 1.96 -10.27
N HIS A 76 11.07 2.25 -8.99
CA HIS A 76 11.31 1.29 -7.90
C HIS A 76 10.48 0.01 -8.05
N ARG A 77 9.20 0.11 -8.39
CA ARG A 77 8.36 -1.07 -8.66
C ARG A 77 8.94 -1.94 -9.77
N ARG A 78 9.44 -1.34 -10.86
CA ARG A 78 10.11 -2.07 -11.95
C ARG A 78 11.45 -2.66 -11.50
N LEU A 79 12.22 -1.93 -10.70
CA LEU A 79 13.51 -2.38 -10.16
C LEU A 79 13.33 -3.60 -9.25
N PHE A 80 12.37 -3.55 -8.33
CA PHE A 80 12.05 -4.66 -7.43
C PHE A 80 11.59 -5.91 -8.19
N ARG A 81 10.75 -5.74 -9.23
CA ARG A 81 10.40 -6.84 -10.14
C ARG A 81 11.64 -7.43 -10.82
N ALA A 82 12.58 -6.59 -11.26
CA ALA A 82 13.83 -7.08 -11.85
C ALA A 82 14.68 -7.86 -10.83
N PHE A 83 14.77 -7.40 -9.58
CA PHE A 83 15.46 -8.12 -8.51
C PHE A 83 14.84 -9.50 -8.26
N ASP A 84 13.51 -9.55 -8.16
CA ASP A 84 12.78 -10.80 -7.92
C ASP A 84 12.91 -11.75 -9.12
N ASN A 85 12.79 -11.24 -10.35
CA ASN A 85 12.94 -12.05 -11.57
C ASN A 85 14.35 -12.62 -11.74
N LEU A 86 15.37 -11.88 -11.30
CA LEU A 86 16.76 -12.32 -11.34
C LEU A 86 17.14 -13.17 -10.13
N GLY A 87 16.29 -13.25 -9.11
CA GLY A 87 16.57 -13.97 -7.86
C GLY A 87 17.77 -13.41 -7.09
N LEU A 88 17.97 -12.08 -7.12
CA LEU A 88 19.13 -11.46 -6.46
C LEU A 88 19.09 -11.67 -4.94
N THR A 89 20.23 -12.02 -4.38
CA THR A 89 20.42 -12.15 -2.94
C THR A 89 20.49 -10.80 -2.25
N GLN A 90 20.27 -10.78 -0.93
CA GLN A 90 20.31 -9.55 -0.12
C GLN A 90 21.68 -8.84 -0.21
N SER A 91 22.78 -9.60 -0.29
CA SER A 91 24.13 -9.07 -0.40
C SER A 91 24.40 -8.47 -1.79
N GLU A 92 23.84 -9.05 -2.85
CA GLU A 92 23.91 -8.50 -4.20
C GLU A 92 23.12 -7.20 -4.31
N ILE A 93 21.92 -7.17 -3.74
CA ILE A 93 21.09 -5.96 -3.64
C ILE A 93 21.85 -4.88 -2.86
N ALA A 94 22.36 -5.18 -1.66
CA ALA A 94 23.16 -4.24 -0.87
C ALA A 94 24.45 -3.79 -1.59
N GLY A 95 25.04 -4.67 -2.40
CA GLY A 95 26.19 -4.38 -3.24
C GLY A 95 25.89 -3.35 -4.33
N LEU A 96 24.69 -3.42 -4.92
CA LEU A 96 24.19 -2.53 -5.96
C LEU A 96 23.69 -1.19 -5.40
N THR A 97 22.94 -1.21 -4.29
CA THR A 97 22.23 -0.05 -3.73
C THR A 97 23.13 0.88 -2.90
N LYS A 98 24.15 1.47 -3.55
CA LYS A 98 25.13 2.37 -2.92
C LYS A 98 24.94 3.81 -3.38
N TRP A 99 23.82 4.41 -3.00
CA TRP A 99 23.48 5.80 -3.34
C TRP A 99 22.74 6.50 -2.21
N GLU A 100 22.53 7.81 -2.35
CA GLU A 100 21.85 8.66 -1.37
C GLU A 100 20.48 8.09 -0.97
N GLY A 101 20.18 8.13 0.33
CA GLY A 101 18.91 7.64 0.88
C GLY A 101 18.83 6.14 1.13
N THR A 102 19.80 5.34 0.66
CA THR A 102 19.85 3.90 0.95
C THR A 102 20.48 3.61 2.31
N ARG A 103 20.28 2.37 2.79
CA ARG A 103 20.95 1.83 3.98
C ARG A 103 22.46 2.06 3.98
N TRP A 104 23.11 1.88 2.83
CA TRP A 104 24.56 2.10 2.70
C TRP A 104 24.97 3.53 3.03
N ALA A 105 24.19 4.53 2.59
CA ALA A 105 24.49 5.93 2.86
C ALA A 105 24.37 6.27 4.35
N LYS A 106 23.36 5.71 5.03
CA LYS A 106 23.19 5.84 6.49
C LYS A 106 24.37 5.22 7.24
N GLU A 107 24.67 3.95 6.98
CA GLU A 107 25.76 3.23 7.67
C GLU A 107 27.13 3.87 7.44
N ARG A 108 27.38 4.39 6.23
CA ARG A 108 28.60 5.12 5.91
C ARG A 108 28.72 6.38 6.76
N PHE A 109 27.65 7.18 6.83
CA PHE A 109 27.64 8.41 7.61
C PHE A 109 27.82 8.14 9.11
N GLU A 110 27.11 7.16 9.65
CA GLU A 110 27.22 6.75 11.06
C GLU A 110 28.64 6.32 11.41
N ARG A 111 29.29 5.53 10.54
CA ARG A 111 30.67 5.10 10.72
C ARG A 111 31.67 6.26 10.62
N GLU A 112 31.49 7.18 9.68
CA GLU A 112 32.39 8.31 9.47
C GLU A 112 32.28 9.37 10.57
N GLN A 113 31.07 9.61 11.09
CA GLN A 113 30.83 10.59 12.13
C GLN A 113 30.88 10.00 13.55
N GLY A 114 30.90 8.67 13.68
CA GLY A 114 30.87 7.99 14.97
C GLY A 114 29.56 8.20 15.74
N ILE A 115 28.46 8.44 15.04
CA ILE A 115 27.12 8.64 15.64
C ILE A 115 26.15 7.58 15.13
N VAL A 116 25.10 7.31 15.90
CA VAL A 116 24.00 6.43 15.50
C VAL A 116 22.76 7.29 15.32
N ILE A 117 22.10 7.19 14.17
CA ILE A 117 20.87 7.94 13.89
C ILE A 117 19.70 7.15 14.46
N ARG A 118 19.07 7.72 15.50
CA ARG A 118 17.87 7.18 16.15
C ARG A 118 16.68 7.17 15.18
N ASP A 119 15.97 6.05 15.13
CA ASP A 119 14.68 5.89 14.43
C ASP A 119 13.57 6.48 15.30
N THR A 120 12.79 7.42 14.76
CA THR A 120 11.67 8.08 15.47
C THR A 120 10.30 7.64 14.92
N SER A 121 10.27 6.76 13.92
CA SER A 121 9.05 6.32 13.23
C SER A 121 7.98 5.71 14.15
N GLY A 122 8.38 5.24 15.34
CA GLY A 122 7.50 4.61 16.33
C GLY A 122 7.25 5.44 17.59
N ASP A 123 7.86 6.61 17.76
CA ASP A 123 7.82 7.34 19.05
C ASP A 123 6.41 7.80 19.45
N GLY A 124 5.55 8.09 18.47
CA GLY A 124 4.16 8.50 18.70
C GLY A 124 3.15 7.35 18.75
N ILE A 125 3.59 6.10 18.54
CA ILE A 125 2.69 4.94 18.46
C ILE A 125 2.61 4.28 19.83
N GLY A 126 1.45 4.40 20.48
CA GLY A 126 1.16 3.70 21.73
C GLY A 126 1.16 2.17 21.55
N PRO A 127 1.16 1.41 22.66
CA PRO A 127 1.04 -0.04 22.60
C PRO A 127 -0.24 -0.44 21.85
N PHE A 128 -0.18 -1.54 21.10
CA PHE A 128 -1.36 -2.06 20.42
C PHE A 128 -2.43 -2.44 21.46
N ILE A 129 -3.65 -1.91 21.30
CA ILE A 129 -4.81 -2.24 22.12
C ILE A 129 -5.75 -3.10 21.28
N GLU A 130 -6.09 -4.29 21.79
CA GLU A 130 -7.04 -5.20 21.15
C GLU A 130 -8.38 -4.49 20.94
N PRO A 131 -9.10 -4.74 19.82
CA PRO A 131 -10.34 -4.04 19.51
C PRO A 131 -11.37 -4.02 20.65
N GLN A 132 -11.43 -5.08 21.47
CA GLN A 132 -12.34 -5.21 22.61
C GLN A 132 -12.01 -4.30 23.80
N ASP A 133 -10.74 -3.90 23.95
CA ASP A 133 -10.24 -3.07 25.04
C ASP A 133 -10.07 -1.60 24.62
N ARG A 134 -10.37 -1.29 23.35
CA ARG A 134 -10.39 0.09 22.86
C ARG A 134 -11.58 0.79 23.51
N VAL A 135 -11.29 1.78 24.35
CA VAL A 135 -12.31 2.72 24.79
C VAL A 135 -12.99 3.31 23.55
N PRO A 136 -14.33 3.27 23.45
CA PRO A 136 -15.03 3.87 22.32
C PRO A 136 -14.67 5.34 22.28
N SER A 137 -13.84 5.72 21.31
CA SER A 137 -13.54 7.11 21.04
C SER A 137 -14.84 7.73 20.57
N VAL A 138 -15.44 8.57 21.42
CA VAL A 138 -16.46 9.51 20.95
C VAL A 138 -15.83 10.27 19.78
N PRO A 139 -16.47 10.36 18.61
CA PRO A 139 -15.95 11.17 17.53
C PRO A 139 -15.95 12.61 18.03
N SER A 140 -14.82 13.08 18.54
CA SER A 140 -14.59 14.51 18.62
C SER A 140 -14.41 14.92 17.17
N ALA A 141 -15.43 15.54 16.59
CA ALA A 141 -15.31 16.28 15.35
C ALA A 141 -14.33 17.44 15.61
N GLN A 142 -13.04 17.12 15.68
CA GLN A 142 -11.99 18.10 15.60
C GLN A 142 -12.03 18.60 14.17
N ARG A 143 -12.83 19.66 13.96
CA ARG A 143 -12.67 20.59 12.85
C ARG A 143 -11.16 20.82 12.74
N ALA A 144 -10.58 20.39 11.62
CA ALA A 144 -9.19 20.68 11.32
C ALA A 144 -9.04 22.20 11.43
N HIS A 145 -8.31 22.64 12.46
CA HIS A 145 -7.99 24.03 12.66
C HIS A 145 -6.93 24.37 11.60
N ILE A 146 -7.40 24.73 10.41
CA ILE A 146 -6.58 25.37 9.38
C ILE A 146 -6.24 26.74 9.96
N GLU A 147 -5.05 26.85 10.56
CA GLU A 147 -4.49 28.17 10.89
C GLU A 147 -4.34 28.94 9.58
N TYR A 148 -5.10 30.03 9.50
CA TYR A 148 -5.00 31.04 8.46
C TYR A 148 -3.57 31.60 8.45
N MET A 149 -2.83 31.35 7.38
CA MET A 149 -1.66 32.17 7.02
C MET A 149 -2.21 33.48 6.47
N GLU A 150 -2.20 34.50 7.31
CA GLU A 150 -2.37 35.91 6.93
C GLU A 150 -1.12 36.38 6.15
N ASP A 151 -1.33 37.30 5.21
CA ASP A 151 -0.36 38.11 4.47
C ASP A 151 0.23 37.58 3.15
N VAL A 152 -0.54 37.73 2.06
CA VAL A 152 -0.07 38.41 0.82
C VAL A 152 -1.26 39.17 0.20
N GLU A 153 -1.33 40.48 0.42
CA GLU A 153 -2.14 41.41 -0.37
C GLU A 153 -1.48 41.65 -1.74
N GLU A 154 -2.21 41.44 -2.84
CA GLU A 154 -2.46 42.45 -3.89
C GLU A 154 -3.22 41.85 -5.10
N ASP A 155 -4.40 42.44 -5.34
CA ASP A 155 -5.13 42.64 -6.60
C ASP A 155 -5.31 41.50 -7.60
N ARG A 156 -6.51 40.87 -7.57
CA ARG A 156 -7.35 40.69 -8.77
C ARG A 156 -8.85 40.73 -8.41
N GLU A 157 -9.51 41.77 -8.91
CA GLU A 157 -10.96 41.90 -9.02
C GLU A 157 -11.56 40.71 -9.81
N SER A 158 -12.56 40.04 -9.25
CA SER A 158 -13.49 39.22 -10.03
C SER A 158 -14.83 39.06 -9.30
N ASP A 159 -15.78 39.85 -9.82
CA ASP A 159 -17.22 39.69 -9.97
C ASP A 159 -17.94 38.51 -9.26
N GLY A 160 -19.08 38.86 -8.66
CA GLY A 160 -19.88 37.99 -7.80
C GLY A 160 -20.72 36.94 -8.51
N MET A 161 -20.96 35.84 -7.78
CA MET A 161 -22.11 34.96 -7.93
C MET A 161 -22.51 34.45 -6.53
N GLU A 162 -23.63 34.98 -6.02
CA GLU A 162 -24.43 34.35 -4.97
C GLU A 162 -25.38 33.36 -5.67
N GLU A 163 -25.14 32.05 -5.56
CA GLU A 163 -26.16 31.03 -5.84
C GLU A 163 -26.01 29.87 -4.83
N ASP A 164 -26.79 29.98 -3.76
CA ASP A 164 -27.62 28.95 -3.14
C ASP A 164 -27.24 27.47 -3.39
N ASP A 165 -26.40 26.91 -2.51
CA ASP A 165 -26.25 25.45 -2.36
C ASP A 165 -27.03 25.01 -1.12
N GLU A 166 -28.31 24.69 -1.31
CA GLU A 166 -29.09 23.89 -0.36
C GLU A 166 -28.46 22.49 -0.26
N GLU A 167 -27.50 22.32 0.66
CA GLU A 167 -26.89 21.03 0.98
C GLU A 167 -27.95 20.11 1.62
N SER A 168 -28.63 19.35 0.75
CA SER A 168 -29.52 18.25 1.11
C SER A 168 -28.76 17.24 1.98
N ASP A 169 -28.97 17.31 3.29
CA ASP A 169 -28.49 16.40 4.32
C ASP A 169 -29.06 14.98 4.12
N VAL A 170 -28.55 14.26 3.12
CA VAL A 170 -28.84 12.83 2.93
C VAL A 170 -27.98 12.08 3.94
N GLU A 171 -28.58 11.70 5.06
CA GLU A 171 -28.02 10.76 6.03
C GLU A 171 -27.57 9.48 5.30
N ILE A 172 -26.27 9.35 5.02
CA ILE A 172 -25.71 8.15 4.39
C ILE A 172 -25.75 7.02 5.44
N GLN A 173 -26.85 6.26 5.43
CA GLN A 173 -27.04 5.14 6.33
C GLN A 173 -26.03 4.03 5.97
N SER A 174 -25.15 3.69 6.92
CA SER A 174 -24.09 2.70 6.71
C SER A 174 -24.66 1.31 6.47
N VAL A 175 -24.63 0.88 5.21
CA VAL A 175 -25.02 -0.48 4.75
C VAL A 175 -24.22 -1.58 5.47
N GLY A 176 -23.05 -1.24 6.01
CA GLY A 176 -22.16 -2.17 6.71
C GLY A 176 -22.71 -2.66 8.05
N PHE A 177 -23.52 -1.87 8.76
CA PHE A 177 -24.09 -2.29 10.04
C PHE A 177 -25.19 -3.35 9.86
N ALA A 178 -26.14 -3.08 8.96
CA ALA A 178 -27.23 -4.01 8.65
C ALA A 178 -26.71 -5.33 8.07
N LEU A 179 -25.68 -5.28 7.21
CA LEU A 179 -25.05 -6.49 6.66
C LEU A 179 -24.34 -7.32 7.74
N ASN A 180 -23.58 -6.67 8.63
CA ASN A 180 -22.88 -7.35 9.71
C ASN A 180 -23.86 -8.04 10.68
N GLU A 181 -24.97 -7.39 11.00
CA GLU A 181 -26.03 -7.97 11.83
C GLU A 181 -26.67 -9.21 11.17
N ARG A 182 -26.96 -9.15 9.86
CA ARG A 182 -27.47 -10.30 9.09
C ARG A 182 -26.48 -11.47 9.06
N LEU A 183 -25.18 -11.18 8.86
CA LEU A 183 -24.13 -12.20 8.87
C LEU A 183 -24.00 -12.87 10.25
N ARG A 184 -24.07 -12.10 11.33
CA ARG A 184 -24.01 -12.63 12.70
C ARG A 184 -25.24 -13.48 13.03
N ALA A 185 -26.42 -13.06 12.62
CA ALA A 185 -27.65 -13.84 12.78
C ALA A 185 -27.60 -15.16 12.01
N ALA A 186 -27.10 -15.14 10.77
CA ALA A 186 -26.94 -16.34 9.95
C ALA A 186 -25.92 -17.32 10.53
N VAL A 187 -24.83 -16.82 11.14
CA VAL A 187 -23.84 -17.67 11.84
C VAL A 187 -24.45 -18.29 13.09
N ALA A 188 -25.19 -17.52 13.91
CA ALA A 188 -25.84 -18.02 15.11
C ALA A 188 -26.89 -19.11 14.80
N GLN A 189 -27.60 -18.99 13.68
CA GLN A 189 -28.55 -20.01 13.21
C GLN A 189 -27.86 -21.30 12.75
N ARG A 190 -26.67 -21.21 12.14
CA ARG A 190 -25.85 -22.39 11.80
C ARG A 190 -25.32 -23.09 13.06
N GLU A 191 -24.86 -22.33 14.04
CA GLU A 191 -24.39 -22.88 15.33
C GLU A 191 -25.53 -23.54 16.13
N ALA A 192 -26.77 -23.06 15.97
CA ALA A 192 -27.96 -23.68 16.55
C ALA A 192 -28.43 -24.98 15.86
N GLY A 193 -27.68 -25.48 14.87
CA GLY A 193 -27.94 -26.78 14.22
C GLY A 193 -28.93 -26.73 13.05
N ASN A 194 -29.36 -25.55 12.61
CA ASN A 194 -30.16 -25.38 11.39
C ASN A 194 -29.26 -25.39 10.14
N GLY A 195 -28.74 -26.58 9.80
CA GLY A 195 -27.83 -26.80 8.65
C GLY A 195 -28.48 -26.73 7.26
N GLY A 196 -29.80 -26.54 7.17
CA GLY A 196 -30.52 -26.37 5.92
C GLY A 196 -31.00 -24.94 5.76
N ILE A 197 -30.10 -24.03 5.35
CA ILE A 197 -30.53 -22.69 4.94
C ILE A 197 -31.17 -22.86 3.56
N VAL A 198 -32.49 -22.75 3.51
CA VAL A 198 -33.24 -22.41 2.30
C VAL A 198 -32.61 -21.14 1.76
N MET A 199 -32.08 -21.20 0.54
CA MET A 199 -31.52 -20.03 -0.12
C MET A 199 -32.60 -18.95 -0.15
N ASP A 200 -32.28 -17.72 0.22
CA ASP A 200 -33.24 -16.61 0.19
C ASP A 200 -33.94 -16.58 -1.20
N GLU A 201 -35.26 -16.38 -1.25
CA GLU A 201 -36.02 -16.39 -2.52
C GLU A 201 -35.45 -15.40 -3.55
N GLU A 202 -34.95 -14.24 -3.09
CA GLU A 202 -34.26 -13.26 -3.95
C GLU A 202 -32.95 -13.80 -4.53
N TRP A 203 -32.25 -14.66 -3.77
CA TRP A 203 -31.00 -15.28 -4.20
C TRP A 203 -31.27 -16.42 -5.19
N GLU A 204 -32.31 -17.23 -4.95
CA GLU A 204 -32.76 -18.25 -5.91
C GLU A 204 -33.20 -17.62 -7.24
N GLN A 205 -33.95 -16.51 -7.16
CA GLN A 205 -34.40 -15.76 -8.32
C GLN A 205 -33.23 -15.16 -9.09
N TRP A 206 -32.27 -14.55 -8.38
CA TRP A 206 -31.05 -14.04 -9.01
C TRP A 206 -30.21 -15.15 -9.65
N MET A 207 -30.07 -16.31 -8.99
CA MET A 207 -29.32 -17.45 -9.52
C MET A 207 -30.00 -18.01 -10.78
N LYS A 208 -31.33 -18.08 -10.79
CA LYS A 208 -32.13 -18.47 -11.96
C LYS A 208 -31.90 -17.52 -13.13
N ASP A 209 -31.97 -16.21 -12.89
CA ASP A 209 -31.76 -15.19 -13.92
C ASP A 209 -30.31 -15.21 -14.44
N ALA A 210 -29.32 -15.42 -13.56
CA ALA A 210 -27.90 -15.52 -13.93
C ALA A 210 -27.59 -16.79 -14.76
N VAL A 211 -28.32 -17.87 -14.52
CA VAL A 211 -28.26 -19.11 -15.29
C VAL A 211 -28.93 -18.95 -16.66
N GLU A 212 -30.12 -18.34 -16.73
CA GLU A 212 -30.81 -18.04 -17.99
C GLU A 212 -30.01 -17.05 -18.86
N ALA A 213 -29.30 -16.11 -18.23
CA ALA A 213 -28.40 -15.18 -18.90
C ALA A 213 -27.05 -15.80 -19.32
N GLY A 214 -26.79 -17.06 -18.97
CA GLY A 214 -25.56 -17.78 -19.34
C GLY A 214 -24.28 -17.27 -18.67
N VAL A 215 -24.41 -16.51 -17.57
CA VAL A 215 -23.28 -15.89 -16.84
C VAL A 215 -22.58 -16.89 -15.92
N LEU A 216 -23.29 -17.91 -15.43
CA LEU A 216 -22.74 -18.97 -14.59
C LEU A 216 -22.61 -20.28 -15.39
N PRO A 217 -21.42 -20.92 -15.40
CA PRO A 217 -21.30 -22.26 -15.94
C PRO A 217 -22.08 -23.22 -15.03
N TYR A 218 -23.04 -23.97 -15.62
CA TYR A 218 -23.66 -25.12 -14.98
C TYR A 218 -22.56 -26.13 -14.64
N ASN A 219 -22.07 -26.12 -13.40
CA ASN A 219 -21.18 -27.16 -12.93
C ASN A 219 -22.00 -28.33 -12.39
N ASP A 220 -21.64 -29.51 -12.89
CA ASP A 220 -22.28 -30.80 -12.73
C ASP A 220 -22.74 -31.14 -11.31
N VAL A 221 -23.96 -31.68 -11.26
CA VAL A 221 -24.71 -32.16 -10.10
C VAL A 221 -24.16 -33.47 -9.49
N ASN A 222 -22.84 -33.70 -9.51
CA ASN A 222 -22.24 -34.91 -8.97
C ASN A 222 -21.08 -34.65 -7.99
N LEU A 223 -21.30 -33.75 -7.03
CA LEU A 223 -20.50 -33.74 -5.80
C LEU A 223 -21.19 -34.64 -4.77
N SER A 224 -20.73 -35.88 -4.73
CA SER A 224 -21.06 -36.86 -3.69
C SER A 224 -20.81 -36.27 -2.29
N PRO A 225 -21.66 -36.55 -1.28
CA PRO A 225 -21.54 -35.98 0.07
C PRO A 225 -20.23 -36.33 0.81
N ASP A 226 -19.41 -37.23 0.27
CA ASP A 226 -18.15 -37.70 0.86
C ASP A 226 -16.89 -37.22 0.11
N ALA A 227 -16.93 -36.06 -0.56
CA ALA A 227 -15.73 -35.44 -1.12
C ALA A 227 -14.80 -34.96 0.02
N ASN A 228 -13.92 -35.85 0.47
CA ASN A 228 -12.86 -35.61 1.43
C ASN A 228 -11.88 -34.56 0.85
N ILE A 229 -11.99 -33.31 1.30
CA ILE A 229 -11.04 -32.24 0.97
C ILE A 229 -9.81 -32.42 1.87
N PRO A 230 -8.63 -32.78 1.33
CA PRO A 230 -7.45 -32.95 2.16
C PRO A 230 -6.94 -31.57 2.60
N GLY A 231 -6.89 -31.33 3.91
CA GLY A 231 -6.21 -30.14 4.45
C GLY A 231 -6.81 -29.51 5.71
N THR A 232 -7.94 -29.97 6.21
CA THR A 232 -8.46 -29.50 7.51
C THR A 232 -8.54 -30.64 8.52
N ARG A 233 -7.52 -30.74 9.37
CA ARG A 233 -7.61 -30.91 10.83
C ARG A 233 -6.24 -31.28 11.44
N PRO A 234 -6.06 -31.18 12.77
CA PRO A 234 -7.03 -30.79 13.82
C PRO A 234 -6.98 -29.31 14.21
#